data_AF-A0A9E5VAZ9-F1
#
_entry.id   AF-A0A9E5VAZ9-F1
#
_cell.length_a   1.000
_cell.length_b   1.000
_cell.length_c   1.000
_cell.angle_alpha   90.00
_cell.angle_beta   90.00
_cell.angle_gamma   90.00
#
_symmetry.space_group_name_H-M   'P 1'
#
loop_
_entity.id
_entity.type
_entity.pdbx_description
1 polymer ?
#
loop_
_entity_poly.entity_id
_entity_poly.type
_entity_poly.pdbx_seq_one_letter_code
_entity_poly.pdbx_strand_id
1 'polypeptide(L)'
;MPNPQCPIPNSPIHIYTQIPQGEAWVSKYRGSLPIFACVLGFTETALIPGISAAGLTPEDRKYTACADAEFLYYGATKNPKYSLPPLASGASPVLISRAVVEELKLPLYIFNAGLPQQPNLPAIDLGGTAALCLSTGKAMKLEIVRHLFEQGLIWGEKLATNSHSYLILSECVVGGTTTALGILTGLGINATGKVNSSHPVCNHRQKWEIVKKGLGELGKREIENQEISLFKSFPLELVAAVGDPMQVVVAGIAIAASRSCGVMLAGG
;
A
#
# COMPACT_ATOMS: atom_id res chain seq x y z
N MET A 1 -29.35 -24.53 6.71
CA MET A 1 -28.44 -23.48 7.23
C MET A 1 -27.18 -24.18 7.71
N PRO A 2 -25.96 -23.81 7.25
CA PRO A 2 -24.75 -24.45 7.75
C PRO A 2 -24.46 -23.97 9.18
N ASN A 3 -24.03 -24.91 10.02
CA ASN A 3 -23.78 -24.74 11.43
C ASN A 3 -22.51 -23.88 11.67
N PRO A 4 -22.55 -22.76 12.42
CA PRO A 4 -21.44 -21.79 12.51
C PRO A 4 -20.29 -22.18 13.44
N GLN A 5 -20.23 -23.42 13.95
CA GLN A 5 -19.29 -23.82 15.01
C GLN A 5 -18.45 -25.07 14.69
N CYS A 6 -18.27 -25.44 13.42
CA CYS A 6 -17.29 -26.47 13.09
C CYS A 6 -15.96 -25.80 12.73
N PRO A 7 -14.89 -25.95 13.55
CA PRO A 7 -13.56 -25.47 13.16
C PRO A 7 -13.19 -26.12 11.83
N ILE A 8 -12.75 -25.32 10.85
CA ILE A 8 -12.48 -25.78 9.49
C ILE A 8 -11.31 -26.77 9.55
N PRO A 9 -11.53 -28.10 9.39
CA PRO A 9 -10.42 -29.03 9.37
C PRO A 9 -9.60 -28.75 8.10
N ASN A 10 -8.31 -28.46 8.24
CA ASN A 10 -7.35 -28.23 7.15
C ASN A 10 -7.52 -26.94 6.31
N SER A 11 -7.84 -25.79 6.93
CA SER A 11 -7.68 -24.50 6.24
C SER A 11 -6.20 -24.19 5.97
N PRO A 12 -5.77 -23.90 4.72
CA PRO A 12 -4.39 -23.47 4.43
C PRO A 12 -4.11 -22.03 4.89
N ILE A 13 -5.12 -21.30 5.38
CA ILE A 13 -4.98 -19.94 5.89
C ILE A 13 -4.64 -19.99 7.38
N HIS A 14 -3.44 -19.51 7.73
CA HIS A 14 -3.01 -19.34 9.11
C HIS A 14 -3.51 -18.00 9.68
N ILE A 15 -4.23 -18.06 10.80
CA ILE A 15 -4.74 -16.87 11.51
C ILE A 15 -3.89 -16.64 12.76
N TYR A 16 -3.13 -15.55 12.78
CA TYR A 16 -2.15 -15.28 13.83
C TYR A 16 -2.72 -14.50 15.03
N THR A 17 -3.72 -13.66 14.81
CA THR A 17 -4.33 -12.82 15.85
C THR A 17 -5.83 -12.69 15.61
N GLN A 18 -6.60 -12.30 16.64
CA GLN A 18 -8.05 -12.15 16.54
C GLN A 18 -8.72 -13.38 15.93
N ILE A 19 -8.36 -14.56 16.46
CA ILE A 19 -8.68 -15.87 15.86
C ILE A 19 -10.18 -16.01 15.56
N PRO A 20 -11.11 -15.74 16.51
CA PRO A 20 -12.55 -15.85 16.23
C PRO A 20 -13.01 -14.96 15.08
N GLN A 21 -12.49 -13.73 14.99
CA GLN A 21 -12.83 -12.79 13.92
C GLN A 21 -12.26 -13.23 12.58
N GLY A 22 -11.03 -13.74 12.56
CA GLY A 22 -10.40 -14.29 11.36
C GLY A 22 -11.13 -15.51 10.83
N GLU A 23 -11.51 -16.46 11.70
CA GLU A 23 -12.26 -17.65 11.32
C GLU A 23 -13.65 -17.29 10.78
N ALA A 24 -14.34 -16.35 11.44
CA ALA A 24 -15.62 -15.84 10.96
C ALA A 24 -15.50 -15.17 9.58
N TRP A 25 -14.44 -14.39 9.35
CA TRP A 25 -14.19 -13.73 8.06
C TRP A 25 -13.93 -14.75 6.95
N VAL A 26 -13.05 -15.74 7.19
CA VAL A 26 -12.74 -16.81 6.23
C VAL A 26 -13.98 -17.63 5.91
N SER A 27 -14.78 -17.99 6.93
CA SER A 27 -16.04 -18.72 6.76
C SER A 27 -17.04 -17.91 5.92
N LYS A 28 -17.19 -16.61 6.20
CA LYS A 28 -18.13 -15.72 5.50
C LYS A 28 -17.83 -15.60 4.01
N TYR A 29 -16.56 -15.43 3.63
CA TYR A 29 -16.17 -15.16 2.23
C TYR A 29 -15.69 -16.41 1.48
N ARG A 30 -15.79 -17.59 2.07
CA ARG A 30 -15.42 -18.86 1.42
C ARG A 30 -16.22 -19.04 0.13
N GLY A 31 -15.51 -19.37 -0.96
CA GLY A 31 -16.13 -19.59 -2.27
C GLY A 31 -16.64 -18.32 -2.96
N SER A 32 -16.37 -17.13 -2.39
CA SER A 32 -16.69 -15.85 -3.02
C SER A 32 -15.50 -15.34 -3.84
N LEU A 33 -15.75 -14.68 -4.96
CA LEU A 33 -14.73 -14.03 -5.78
C LEU A 33 -14.68 -12.53 -5.47
N PRO A 34 -13.50 -11.96 -5.14
CA PRO A 34 -13.38 -10.54 -4.84
C PRO A 34 -13.16 -9.67 -6.08
N ILE A 35 -13.29 -8.36 -5.89
CA ILE A 35 -12.64 -7.37 -6.78
C ILE A 35 -11.19 -7.18 -6.32
N PHE A 36 -10.25 -7.18 -7.26
CA PHE A 36 -8.84 -6.90 -7.00
C PHE A 36 -8.53 -5.44 -7.37
N ALA A 37 -8.17 -4.64 -6.37
CA ALA A 37 -7.77 -3.24 -6.54
C ALA A 37 -6.30 -3.07 -6.17
N CYS A 38 -5.47 -2.65 -7.11
CA CYS A 38 -4.06 -2.35 -6.90
C CYS A 38 -3.82 -0.85 -6.92
N VAL A 39 -3.31 -0.29 -5.83
CA VAL A 39 -2.99 1.14 -5.71
C VAL A 39 -1.48 1.33 -5.83
N LEU A 40 -1.07 2.05 -6.87
CA LEU A 40 0.32 2.34 -7.18
C LEU A 40 0.70 3.70 -6.58
N GLY A 41 1.91 3.79 -6.04
CA GLY A 41 2.45 5.03 -5.52
C GLY A 41 3.97 5.04 -5.60
N PHE A 42 4.54 6.22 -5.41
CA PHE A 42 5.99 6.39 -5.38
C PHE A 42 6.41 7.32 -4.25
N THR A 43 7.57 7.04 -3.67
CA THR A 43 8.30 7.95 -2.78
C THR A 43 9.77 8.00 -3.19
N GLU A 44 10.37 9.18 -3.21
CA GLU A 44 11.82 9.34 -3.43
C GLU A 44 12.66 8.65 -2.34
N THR A 45 12.03 8.26 -1.21
CA THR A 45 12.66 7.37 -0.22
C THR A 45 13.20 6.10 -0.90
N ALA A 46 12.53 5.62 -1.96
CA ALA A 46 12.96 4.48 -2.77
C ALA A 46 14.35 4.68 -3.40
N LEU A 47 14.77 5.92 -3.64
CA LEU A 47 16.03 6.24 -4.34
C LEU A 47 17.25 6.13 -3.42
N ILE A 48 17.05 6.00 -2.11
CA ILE A 48 18.15 5.82 -1.16
C ILE A 48 18.85 4.48 -1.44
N PRO A 49 20.19 4.45 -1.62
CA PRO A 49 20.93 3.21 -1.82
C PRO A 49 20.67 2.21 -0.68
N GLY A 50 20.40 0.95 -1.05
CA GLY A 50 20.13 -0.12 -0.08
C GLY A 50 18.81 -0.05 0.69
N ILE A 51 17.93 0.93 0.41
CA ILE A 51 16.66 1.05 1.16
C ILE A 51 15.65 -0.06 0.85
N SER A 52 15.68 -0.56 -0.39
CA SER A 52 14.80 -1.60 -0.91
C SER A 52 15.54 -2.47 -1.93
N ALA A 53 15.10 -3.72 -2.02
CA ALA A 53 15.52 -4.70 -3.00
C ALA A 53 14.52 -4.85 -4.16
N ALA A 54 13.39 -4.12 -4.12
CA ALA A 54 12.38 -4.12 -5.18
C ALA A 54 12.82 -3.25 -6.37
N GLY A 55 13.79 -3.76 -7.12
CA GLY A 55 14.58 -3.06 -8.12
C GLY A 55 16.04 -2.94 -7.66
N LEU A 56 16.97 -3.43 -8.48
CA LEU A 56 18.38 -3.54 -8.15
C LEU A 56 19.04 -2.18 -7.88
N THR A 57 18.75 -1.18 -8.72
CA THR A 57 19.30 0.17 -8.63
C THR A 57 18.24 1.20 -8.26
N PRO A 58 18.62 2.40 -7.78
CA PRO A 58 17.67 3.51 -7.61
C PRO A 58 16.89 3.86 -8.88
N GLU A 59 17.49 3.70 -10.07
CA GLU A 59 16.80 3.95 -11.34
C GLU A 59 15.72 2.90 -11.61
N ASP A 60 16.01 1.63 -11.33
CA ASP A 60 15.04 0.54 -11.46
C ASP A 60 13.78 0.79 -10.63
N ARG A 61 13.98 1.28 -9.41
CA ARG A 61 12.91 1.56 -8.44
C ARG A 61 11.96 2.66 -8.88
N LYS A 62 12.36 3.54 -9.82
CA LYS A 62 11.48 4.58 -10.36
C LYS A 62 10.35 4.01 -11.22
N TYR A 63 10.58 2.87 -11.87
CA TYR A 63 9.61 2.26 -12.78
C TYR A 63 9.09 0.91 -12.28
N THR A 64 9.60 0.34 -11.18
CA THR A 64 9.12 -0.94 -10.62
C THR A 64 7.59 -1.01 -10.51
N ALA A 65 6.95 0.02 -9.95
CA ALA A 65 5.49 0.02 -9.80
C ALA A 65 4.75 0.04 -11.16
N CYS A 66 5.30 0.71 -12.17
CA CYS A 66 4.77 0.67 -13.53
C CYS A 66 4.96 -0.72 -14.15
N ALA A 67 6.12 -1.34 -13.97
CA ALA A 67 6.43 -2.67 -14.49
C ALA A 67 5.55 -3.75 -13.85
N ASP A 68 5.37 -3.70 -12.53
CA ASP A 68 4.47 -4.61 -11.81
C ASP A 68 3.03 -4.43 -12.32
N ALA A 69 2.54 -3.19 -12.42
CA ALA A 69 1.19 -2.94 -12.90
C ALA A 69 0.98 -3.43 -14.36
N GLU A 70 1.95 -3.17 -15.24
CA GLU A 70 1.91 -3.61 -16.65
C GLU A 70 1.88 -5.14 -16.74
N PHE A 71 2.69 -5.82 -15.93
CA PHE A 71 2.70 -7.28 -15.83
C PHE A 71 1.40 -7.83 -15.24
N LEU A 72 0.86 -7.22 -14.19
CA LEU A 72 -0.41 -7.62 -13.59
C LEU A 72 -1.56 -7.58 -14.61
N TYR A 73 -1.58 -6.54 -15.45
CA TYR A 73 -2.62 -6.33 -16.43
C TYR A 73 -2.46 -7.20 -17.70
N TYR A 74 -1.26 -7.23 -18.30
CA TYR A 74 -1.04 -7.91 -19.59
C TYR A 74 -0.47 -9.34 -19.48
N GLY A 75 0.14 -9.70 -18.36
CA GLY A 75 0.88 -10.96 -18.21
C GLY A 75 2.21 -10.97 -18.98
N ALA A 76 2.80 -12.15 -19.12
CA ALA A 76 4.14 -12.35 -19.69
C ALA A 76 4.22 -12.29 -21.23
N THR A 77 3.10 -12.11 -21.93
CA THR A 77 2.98 -12.38 -23.38
C THR A 77 3.19 -11.15 -24.27
N LYS A 78 3.46 -9.97 -23.70
CA LYS A 78 3.70 -8.73 -24.45
C LYS A 78 5.13 -8.26 -24.28
N ASN A 79 5.67 -7.58 -25.31
CA ASN A 79 6.86 -6.73 -25.17
C ASN A 79 6.49 -5.54 -24.28
N PRO A 80 6.83 -5.56 -22.97
CA PRO A 80 6.36 -4.53 -22.08
C PRO A 80 7.13 -3.24 -22.35
N LYS A 81 6.49 -2.08 -22.12
CA LYS A 81 7.23 -0.81 -22.08
C LYS A 81 8.16 -0.79 -20.87
N TYR A 82 7.71 -1.35 -19.75
CA TYR A 82 8.48 -1.51 -18.53
C TYR A 82 8.68 -2.99 -18.22
N SER A 83 9.85 -3.53 -18.54
CA SER A 83 10.23 -4.88 -18.11
C SER A 83 10.30 -4.96 -16.58
N LEU A 84 9.92 -6.11 -16.01
CA LEU A 84 10.14 -6.34 -14.57
C LEU A 84 11.62 -6.12 -14.25
N PRO A 85 11.95 -5.23 -13.29
CA PRO A 85 13.32 -4.90 -13.00
C PRO A 85 14.06 -6.10 -12.42
N PRO A 86 15.38 -6.20 -12.64
CA PRO A 86 16.18 -7.23 -12.00
C PRO A 86 16.10 -7.07 -10.47
N LEU A 87 16.04 -8.22 -9.78
CA LEU A 87 16.06 -8.30 -8.33
C LEU A 87 17.37 -8.97 -7.87
N ALA A 88 17.82 -8.62 -6.67
CA ALA A 88 19.00 -9.27 -6.08
C ALA A 88 18.78 -10.77 -5.83
N SER A 89 17.54 -11.19 -5.62
CA SER A 89 17.12 -12.58 -5.49
C SER A 89 15.61 -12.71 -5.76
N GLY A 90 15.19 -13.87 -6.24
CA GLY A 90 13.78 -14.21 -6.47
C GLY A 90 13.17 -13.52 -7.68
N ALA A 91 11.85 -13.42 -7.67
CA ALA A 91 11.05 -12.79 -8.73
C ALA A 91 10.03 -11.83 -8.09
N SER A 92 9.50 -10.89 -8.88
CA SER A 92 8.51 -9.93 -8.36
C SER A 92 7.25 -10.67 -7.88
N PRO A 93 6.71 -10.33 -6.69
CA PRO A 93 5.49 -10.94 -6.16
C PRO A 93 4.26 -10.68 -7.05
N VAL A 94 4.36 -9.75 -8.01
CA VAL A 94 3.31 -9.53 -9.01
C VAL A 94 3.01 -10.76 -9.86
N LEU A 95 3.97 -11.69 -10.01
CA LEU A 95 3.75 -12.98 -10.65
C LEU A 95 2.66 -13.79 -9.95
N ILE A 96 2.66 -13.79 -8.61
CA ILE A 96 1.65 -14.48 -7.80
C ILE A 96 0.30 -13.79 -7.99
N SER A 97 0.29 -12.45 -7.90
CA SER A 97 -0.94 -11.66 -8.08
C SER A 97 -1.55 -11.88 -9.47
N ARG A 98 -0.72 -11.90 -10.52
CA ARG A 98 -1.15 -12.17 -11.89
C ARG A 98 -1.76 -13.55 -12.02
N ALA A 99 -1.09 -14.59 -11.51
CA ALA A 99 -1.60 -15.96 -11.57
C ALA A 99 -2.99 -16.07 -10.92
N VAL A 100 -3.19 -15.45 -9.75
CA VAL A 100 -4.49 -15.47 -9.06
C VAL A 100 -5.55 -14.68 -9.82
N VAL A 101 -5.23 -13.46 -10.27
CA VAL A 101 -6.17 -12.60 -11.00
C VAL A 101 -6.61 -13.24 -12.32
N GLU A 102 -5.68 -13.87 -13.05
CA GLU A 102 -5.94 -14.52 -14.33
C GLU A 102 -6.74 -15.81 -14.18
N GLU A 103 -6.32 -16.71 -13.28
CA GLU A 103 -6.98 -18.00 -13.06
C GLU A 103 -8.42 -17.82 -12.57
N LEU A 104 -8.63 -16.91 -11.62
CA LEU A 104 -9.96 -16.64 -11.06
C LEU A 104 -10.76 -15.60 -11.84
N LYS A 105 -10.18 -15.03 -12.91
CA LYS A 105 -10.79 -13.98 -13.75
C LYS A 105 -11.33 -12.81 -12.91
N LEU A 106 -10.53 -12.37 -11.94
CA LEU A 106 -10.96 -11.34 -10.99
C LEU A 106 -11.11 -9.99 -11.72
N PRO A 107 -12.17 -9.21 -11.41
CA PRO A 107 -12.23 -7.81 -11.83
C PRO A 107 -11.04 -7.05 -11.27
N LEU A 108 -10.24 -6.45 -12.16
CA LEU A 108 -8.99 -5.77 -11.82
C LEU A 108 -9.15 -4.26 -12.00
N TYR A 109 -8.88 -3.51 -10.93
CA TYR A 109 -8.79 -2.05 -10.94
C TYR A 109 -7.37 -1.64 -10.55
N ILE A 110 -6.73 -0.83 -11.39
CA ILE A 110 -5.40 -0.29 -11.11
C ILE A 110 -5.52 1.22 -10.93
N PHE A 111 -5.04 1.71 -9.80
CA PHE A 111 -5.09 3.12 -9.42
C PHE A 111 -3.70 3.72 -9.42
N ASN A 112 -3.53 4.88 -10.04
CA ASN A 112 -2.34 5.71 -9.93
C ASN A 112 -2.58 6.77 -8.85
N ALA A 113 -1.99 6.60 -7.67
CA ALA A 113 -2.08 7.57 -6.58
C ALA A 113 -0.99 8.66 -6.65
N GLY A 114 0.03 8.50 -7.51
CA GLY A 114 1.15 9.43 -7.59
C GLY A 114 2.44 8.78 -8.04
N LEU A 115 2.48 8.30 -9.29
CA LEU A 115 3.69 7.81 -9.93
C LEU A 115 4.46 8.93 -10.63
N PRO A 116 5.81 8.88 -10.69
CA PRO A 116 6.61 9.85 -11.44
C PRO A 116 6.48 9.68 -12.95
N GLN A 117 6.06 8.50 -13.40
CA GLN A 117 5.83 8.15 -14.81
C GLN A 117 4.45 7.52 -14.94
N GLN A 118 3.75 7.81 -16.04
CA GLN A 118 2.45 7.18 -16.28
C GLN A 118 2.63 5.68 -16.63
N PRO A 119 1.80 4.79 -16.06
CA PRO A 119 1.83 3.38 -16.41
C PRO A 119 1.33 3.15 -17.84
N ASN A 120 1.85 2.13 -18.53
CA ASN A 120 1.51 1.82 -19.92
C ASN A 120 0.25 0.94 -20.07
N LEU A 121 -0.80 1.26 -19.31
CA LEU A 121 -2.01 0.46 -19.23
C LEU A 121 -3.20 1.32 -18.79
N PRO A 122 -4.45 0.85 -18.96
CA PRO A 122 -5.63 1.55 -18.45
C PRO A 122 -5.64 1.61 -16.92
N ALA A 123 -5.17 2.71 -16.36
CA ALA A 123 -5.15 2.98 -14.92
C ALA A 123 -6.06 4.17 -14.61
N ILE A 124 -6.68 4.13 -13.43
CA ILE A 124 -7.48 5.22 -12.89
C ILE A 124 -6.51 6.21 -12.25
N ASP A 125 -6.39 7.40 -12.84
CA ASP A 125 -5.61 8.49 -12.25
C ASP A 125 -6.40 9.16 -11.11
N LEU A 126 -5.82 9.17 -9.92
CA LEU A 126 -6.40 9.81 -8.74
C LEU A 126 -5.94 11.26 -8.58
N GLY A 127 -5.10 11.79 -9.47
CA GLY A 127 -4.65 13.18 -9.43
C GLY A 127 -3.69 13.49 -8.27
N GLY A 128 -2.93 12.50 -7.83
CA GLY A 128 -1.88 12.70 -6.82
C GLY A 128 -0.51 12.95 -7.44
N THR A 129 0.51 13.00 -6.58
CA THR A 129 1.90 13.26 -6.98
C THR A 129 2.85 12.31 -6.28
N ALA A 130 3.99 12.03 -6.90
CA ALA A 130 5.11 11.34 -6.26
C ALA A 130 5.48 12.01 -4.93
N ALA A 131 5.65 11.23 -3.87
CA ALA A 131 6.11 11.73 -2.59
C ALA A 131 7.61 12.02 -2.61
N LEU A 132 8.02 13.12 -1.99
CA LEU A 132 9.41 13.39 -1.66
C LEU A 132 9.92 12.38 -0.64
N CYS A 133 11.23 12.39 -0.42
CA CYS A 133 11.84 11.52 0.59
C CYS A 133 11.31 11.88 1.99
N LEU A 134 10.83 10.88 2.73
CA LEU A 134 10.22 11.09 4.05
C LEU A 134 11.18 11.75 5.05
N SER A 135 12.50 11.63 4.83
CA SER A 135 13.51 12.28 5.66
C SER A 135 13.47 13.81 5.65
N THR A 136 12.69 14.41 4.75
CA THR A 136 12.44 15.85 4.69
C THR A 136 11.36 16.31 5.67
N GLY A 137 10.54 15.40 6.21
CA GLY A 137 9.34 15.74 6.98
C GLY A 137 8.25 16.44 6.15
N LYS A 138 8.37 16.42 4.81
CA LYS A 138 7.48 17.08 3.86
C LYS A 138 7.25 16.19 2.63
N ALA A 139 6.96 14.90 2.86
CA ALA A 139 6.75 13.91 1.80
C ALA A 139 5.73 14.35 0.74
N MET A 140 4.63 14.98 1.13
CA MET A 140 3.61 15.50 0.22
C MET A 140 3.01 16.81 0.74
N LYS A 141 2.40 17.59 -0.15
CA LYS A 141 1.58 18.73 0.27
C LYS A 141 0.29 18.24 0.92
N LEU A 142 -0.17 18.90 1.98
CA LEU A 142 -1.35 18.48 2.72
C LEU A 142 -2.62 18.51 1.86
N GLU A 143 -2.73 19.45 0.92
CA GLU A 143 -3.85 19.50 -0.02
C GLU A 143 -3.93 18.25 -0.90
N ILE A 144 -2.78 17.71 -1.34
CA ILE A 144 -2.73 16.47 -2.13
C ILE A 144 -3.15 15.28 -1.28
N VAL A 145 -2.72 15.22 -0.02
CA VAL A 145 -3.12 14.15 0.90
C VAL A 145 -4.63 14.17 1.15
N ARG A 146 -5.22 15.36 1.37
CA ARG A 146 -6.67 15.52 1.54
C ARG A 146 -7.45 15.11 0.29
N HIS A 147 -6.98 15.55 -0.88
CA HIS A 147 -7.56 15.16 -2.17
C HIS A 147 -7.53 13.65 -2.37
N LEU A 148 -6.37 13.01 -2.16
CA LEU A 148 -6.22 11.56 -2.30
C LEU A 148 -7.07 10.78 -1.29
N PHE A 149 -7.22 11.29 -0.06
CA PHE A 149 -8.13 10.71 0.92
C PHE A 149 -9.59 10.73 0.43
N GLU A 150 -10.05 11.87 -0.09
CA GLU A 150 -11.39 12.04 -0.65
C GLU A 150 -11.61 11.15 -1.86
N GLN A 151 -10.63 11.06 -2.77
CA GLN A 151 -10.67 10.12 -3.88
C GLN A 151 -10.78 8.67 -3.40
N GLY A 152 -10.05 8.30 -2.34
CA GLY A 152 -10.15 6.99 -1.71
C GLY A 152 -11.57 6.70 -1.21
N LEU A 153 -12.20 7.66 -0.52
CA LEU A 153 -13.59 7.52 -0.06
C LEU A 153 -14.56 7.33 -1.23
N ILE A 154 -14.45 8.15 -2.27
CA ILE A 154 -15.31 8.08 -3.47
C ILE A 154 -15.17 6.72 -4.16
N TRP A 155 -13.94 6.25 -4.35
CA TRP A 155 -13.70 4.96 -5.00
C TRP A 155 -14.08 3.78 -4.11
N GLY A 156 -13.95 3.89 -2.80
CA GLY A 156 -14.43 2.87 -1.87
C GLY A 156 -15.93 2.63 -1.99
N GLU A 157 -16.74 3.70 -2.03
CA GLU A 157 -18.20 3.58 -2.24
C GLU A 157 -18.53 2.96 -3.62
N LYS A 158 -17.82 3.38 -4.68
CA LYS A 158 -18.00 2.84 -6.04
C LYS A 158 -17.66 1.35 -6.12
N LEU A 159 -16.52 0.94 -5.56
CA LEU A 159 -16.08 -0.45 -5.59
C LEU A 159 -17.00 -1.34 -4.75
N ALA A 160 -17.44 -0.87 -3.59
CA ALA A 160 -18.36 -1.62 -2.74
C ALA A 160 -19.73 -1.82 -3.40
N THR A 161 -20.25 -0.82 -4.11
CA THR A 161 -21.50 -0.93 -4.88
C THR A 161 -21.41 -1.98 -5.98
N ASN A 162 -20.25 -2.10 -6.62
CA ASN A 162 -19.99 -3.08 -7.68
C ASN A 162 -19.55 -4.46 -7.16
N SER A 163 -19.35 -4.61 -5.84
CA SER A 163 -18.91 -5.86 -5.24
C SER A 163 -20.10 -6.63 -4.67
N HIS A 164 -20.21 -7.90 -5.04
CA HIS A 164 -21.15 -8.83 -4.41
C HIS A 164 -20.51 -9.65 -3.28
N SER A 165 -19.27 -9.32 -2.87
CA SER A 165 -18.47 -10.11 -1.92
C SER A 165 -17.56 -9.23 -1.03
N TYR A 166 -16.27 -9.16 -1.35
CA TYR A 166 -15.24 -8.41 -0.65
C TYR A 166 -14.24 -7.79 -1.64
N LEU A 167 -13.50 -6.81 -1.18
CA LEU A 167 -12.43 -6.16 -1.93
C LEU A 167 -11.08 -6.66 -1.45
N ILE A 168 -10.16 -6.91 -2.39
CA ILE A 168 -8.74 -7.02 -2.13
C ILE A 168 -8.11 -5.67 -2.46
N LEU A 169 -7.52 -5.01 -1.47
CA LEU A 169 -6.75 -3.78 -1.65
C LEU A 169 -5.26 -4.11 -1.54
N SER A 170 -4.58 -4.14 -2.68
CA SER A 170 -3.14 -4.35 -2.78
C SER A 170 -2.40 -3.05 -3.11
N GLU A 171 -1.08 -3.09 -2.99
CA GLU A 171 -0.22 -1.95 -3.27
C GLU A 171 1.00 -2.32 -4.10
N CYS A 172 1.60 -1.32 -4.74
CA CYS A 172 3.00 -1.39 -5.12
C CYS A 172 3.67 -0.02 -4.92
N VAL A 173 4.45 0.08 -3.85
CA VAL A 173 5.25 1.25 -3.49
C VAL A 173 6.65 0.81 -3.08
N VAL A 174 7.64 1.04 -3.95
CA VAL A 174 9.03 0.84 -3.55
C VAL A 174 9.39 1.83 -2.44
N GLY A 175 9.98 1.32 -1.36
CA GLY A 175 10.24 2.11 -0.15
C GLY A 175 9.04 2.23 0.81
N GLY A 176 7.88 1.68 0.46
CA GLY A 176 6.64 1.73 1.26
C GLY A 176 6.77 1.16 2.67
N THR A 177 7.64 0.17 2.88
CA THR A 177 7.93 -0.34 4.24
C THR A 177 8.59 0.71 5.14
N THR A 178 9.32 1.68 4.58
CA THR A 178 9.97 2.76 5.35
C THR A 178 8.97 3.86 5.69
N THR A 179 8.10 4.25 4.75
CA THR A 179 7.00 5.19 5.02
C THR A 179 6.01 4.59 6.00
N ALA A 180 5.68 3.29 5.89
CA ALA A 180 4.86 2.58 6.87
C ALA A 180 5.45 2.62 8.30
N LEU A 181 6.77 2.40 8.44
CA LEU A 181 7.45 2.58 9.73
C LEU A 181 7.30 4.01 10.26
N GLY A 182 7.39 5.02 9.38
CA GLY A 182 7.17 6.42 9.72
C GLY A 182 5.76 6.70 10.25
N ILE A 183 4.73 6.24 9.54
CA ILE A 183 3.33 6.39 9.95
C ILE A 183 3.06 5.68 11.28
N LEU A 184 3.42 4.40 11.40
CA LEU A 184 3.20 3.64 12.64
C LEU A 184 3.86 4.31 13.84
N THR A 185 5.12 4.73 13.68
CA THR A 185 5.88 5.41 14.75
C THR A 185 5.25 6.75 15.11
N GLY A 186 4.88 7.56 14.12
CA GLY A 186 4.24 8.87 14.34
C GLY A 186 2.86 8.77 14.99
N LEU A 187 2.14 7.67 14.76
CA LEU A 187 0.88 7.34 15.46
C LEU A 187 1.11 6.75 16.87
N GLY A 188 2.36 6.67 17.34
CA GLY A 188 2.70 6.15 18.67
C GLY A 188 2.76 4.63 18.79
N ILE A 189 2.73 3.90 17.67
CA ILE A 189 2.86 2.44 17.65
C ILE A 189 4.34 2.07 17.74
N ASN A 190 4.71 1.22 18.70
CA ASN A 190 6.06 0.68 18.82
C ASN A 190 6.37 -0.30 17.68
N ALA A 191 6.73 0.23 16.51
CA ALA A 191 6.99 -0.52 15.28
C ALA A 191 8.48 -0.67 14.92
N THR A 192 9.38 -0.07 15.70
CA THR A 192 10.83 -0.18 15.50
C THR A 192 11.26 -1.65 15.53
N GLY A 193 11.94 -2.09 14.47
CA GLY A 193 12.36 -3.49 14.33
C GLY A 193 11.25 -4.47 13.94
N LYS A 194 10.02 -4.01 13.64
CA LYS A 194 8.87 -4.89 13.36
C LYS A 194 8.35 -4.82 11.92
N VAL A 195 8.61 -3.72 11.21
CA VAL A 195 8.20 -3.60 9.80
C VAL A 195 9.15 -4.38 8.89
N ASN A 196 8.58 -5.21 8.02
CA ASN A 196 9.32 -6.14 7.17
C ASN A 196 10.13 -5.41 6.07
N SER A 197 10.83 -6.17 5.23
CA SER A 197 11.62 -5.65 4.11
C SER A 197 11.60 -6.61 2.92
N SER A 198 11.82 -6.05 1.74
CA SER A 198 12.15 -6.80 0.52
C SER A 198 13.53 -7.47 0.59
N HIS A 199 14.36 -7.10 1.56
CA HIS A 199 15.67 -7.74 1.78
C HIS A 199 15.52 -9.04 2.60
N PRO A 200 16.29 -10.10 2.30
CA PRO A 200 16.31 -11.32 3.11
C PRO A 200 16.69 -11.06 4.57
N VAL A 201 17.62 -10.13 4.79
CA VAL A 201 17.95 -9.59 6.12
C VAL A 201 17.51 -8.14 6.16
N CYS A 202 16.59 -7.82 7.05
CA CYS A 202 15.98 -6.50 7.09
C CYS A 202 16.99 -5.39 7.49
N ASN A 203 17.04 -4.33 6.69
CA ASN A 203 17.82 -3.11 6.89
C ASN A 203 17.20 -2.16 7.95
N HIS A 204 16.76 -2.70 9.08
CA HIS A 204 16.01 -1.94 10.11
C HIS A 204 16.70 -0.67 10.57
N ARG A 205 18.02 -0.70 10.79
CA ARG A 205 18.78 0.46 11.26
C ARG A 205 18.68 1.63 10.28
N GLN A 206 18.85 1.36 8.99
CA GLN A 206 18.77 2.38 7.94
C GLN A 206 17.37 2.99 7.88
N LYS A 207 16.32 2.15 7.87
CA LYS A 207 14.93 2.63 7.89
C LYS A 207 14.65 3.51 9.10
N TRP A 208 15.13 3.09 10.27
CA TRP A 208 14.95 3.83 11.51
C TRP A 208 15.62 5.20 11.50
N GLU A 209 16.86 5.31 11.01
CA GLU A 209 17.59 6.58 10.91
C GLU A 209 16.85 7.59 10.01
N ILE A 210 16.29 7.12 8.88
CA ILE A 210 15.52 7.95 7.94
C ILE A 210 14.19 8.40 8.57
N VAL A 211 13.46 7.48 9.20
CA VAL A 211 12.18 7.78 9.87
C VAL A 211 12.38 8.76 11.02
N LYS A 212 13.39 8.56 11.86
CA LYS A 212 13.70 9.47 12.96
C LYS A 212 14.00 10.87 12.46
N LYS A 213 14.70 10.99 11.34
CA LYS A 213 14.95 12.29 10.70
C LYS A 213 13.64 12.95 10.23
N GLY A 214 12.81 12.23 9.49
CA GLY A 214 11.52 12.75 9.00
C GLY A 214 10.58 13.22 10.11
N LEU A 215 10.41 12.41 11.16
CA LEU A 215 9.59 12.76 12.32
C LEU A 215 10.20 13.92 13.14
N GLY A 216 11.54 14.00 13.19
CA GLY A 216 12.23 15.12 13.83
C GLY A 216 11.96 16.46 13.13
N GLU A 217 11.94 16.48 11.79
CA GLU A 217 11.59 17.68 11.02
C GLU A 217 10.11 18.08 11.19
N LEU A 218 9.20 17.09 11.30
CA LEU A 218 7.80 17.35 11.67
C LEU A 218 7.70 18.03 13.04
N GLY A 219 8.36 17.48 14.06
CA GLY A 219 8.31 18.03 15.41
C GLY A 219 8.91 19.44 15.53
N LYS A 220 9.98 19.77 14.80
CA LYS A 220 10.52 21.14 14.75
C LYS A 220 9.49 22.14 14.22
N ARG A 221 8.78 21.79 13.15
CA ARG A 221 7.73 22.63 12.55
C ARG A 221 6.57 22.87 13.52
N GLU A 222 6.17 21.86 14.28
CA GLU A 222 5.13 22.00 15.31
C GLU A 222 5.56 22.97 16.42
N ILE A 223 6.83 22.92 16.84
CA ILE A 223 7.39 23.85 17.83
C ILE A 223 7.45 25.28 17.30
N GLU A 224 7.91 25.46 16.07
CA GLU A 224 8.06 26.78 15.42
C GLU A 224 6.72 27.47 15.16
N ASN A 225 5.69 26.71 14.79
CA ASN A 225 4.38 27.27 14.43
C ASN A 225 3.49 27.60 15.64
N GLN A 226 3.86 27.23 16.87
CA GLN A 226 3.07 27.41 18.11
C GLN A 226 1.60 26.94 18.04
N GLU A 227 1.20 26.22 16.99
CA GLU A 227 -0.11 25.62 16.87
C GLU A 227 -0.12 24.29 17.62
N ILE A 228 -0.14 24.37 18.95
CA ILE A 228 -0.62 23.27 19.80
C ILE A 228 -2.12 23.18 19.57
N SER A 229 -2.51 22.60 18.44
CA SER A 229 -3.84 22.06 18.27
C SER A 229 -3.69 20.55 18.28
N LEU A 230 -4.36 19.94 19.24
CA LEU A 230 -4.70 18.52 19.23
C LEU A 230 -5.54 18.27 17.96
N PHE A 231 -4.87 18.12 16.81
CA PHE A 231 -5.49 18.27 15.50
C PHE A 231 -6.40 17.09 15.19
N LYS A 232 -7.67 17.37 14.89
CA LYS A 232 -8.58 16.44 14.18
C LYS A 232 -7.98 15.90 12.86
N SER A 233 -6.96 16.56 12.31
CA SER A 233 -6.25 16.21 11.08
C SER A 233 -4.87 15.57 11.27
N PHE A 234 -4.44 15.27 12.50
CA PHE A 234 -3.09 14.76 12.78
C PHE A 234 -2.66 13.56 11.89
N PRO A 235 -3.51 12.55 11.62
CA PRO A 235 -3.12 11.45 10.72
C PRO A 235 -2.81 11.90 9.29
N LEU A 236 -3.54 12.87 8.74
CA LEU A 236 -3.30 13.37 7.37
C LEU A 236 -2.04 14.25 7.31
N GLU A 237 -1.78 15.03 8.35
CA GLU A 237 -0.55 15.81 8.47
C GLU A 237 0.68 14.91 8.62
N LEU A 238 0.54 13.80 9.35
CA LEU A 238 1.57 12.80 9.47
C LEU A 238 1.85 12.11 8.12
N VAL A 239 0.81 11.76 7.35
CA VAL A 239 0.99 11.26 5.98
C VAL A 239 1.69 12.30 5.09
N ALA A 240 1.28 13.57 5.18
CA ALA A 240 1.93 14.65 4.44
C ALA A 240 3.41 14.80 4.80
N ALA A 241 3.79 14.50 6.05
CA ALA A 241 5.16 14.59 6.50
C ALA A 241 6.02 13.39 6.10
N VAL A 242 5.55 12.16 6.34
CA VAL A 242 6.38 10.94 6.27
C VAL A 242 5.73 9.74 5.57
N GLY A 243 4.55 9.91 5.00
CA GLY A 243 3.81 8.86 4.29
C GLY A 243 4.13 8.79 2.79
N ASP A 244 3.32 8.00 2.09
CA ASP A 244 3.28 7.91 0.63
C ASP A 244 1.82 8.02 0.13
N PRO A 245 1.59 8.34 -1.17
CA PRO A 245 0.23 8.59 -1.66
C PRO A 245 -0.68 7.36 -1.63
N MET A 246 -0.14 6.14 -1.70
CA MET A 246 -0.94 4.92 -1.69
C MET A 246 -1.63 4.74 -0.33
N GLN A 247 -0.91 4.98 0.77
CA GLN A 247 -1.41 4.77 2.13
C GLN A 247 -2.73 5.50 2.40
N VAL A 248 -2.81 6.78 2.01
CA VAL A 248 -4.01 7.59 2.27
C VAL A 248 -5.18 7.23 1.36
N VAL A 249 -4.91 6.84 0.11
CA VAL A 249 -5.93 6.33 -0.81
C VAL A 249 -6.52 5.03 -0.27
N VAL A 250 -5.67 4.06 0.08
CA VAL A 250 -6.11 2.75 0.60
C VAL A 250 -6.87 2.91 1.92
N ALA A 251 -6.43 3.82 2.80
CA ALA A 251 -7.18 4.15 4.01
C ALA A 251 -8.60 4.67 3.69
N GLY A 252 -8.74 5.60 2.74
CA GLY A 252 -10.03 6.10 2.29
C GLY A 252 -10.92 5.01 1.70
N ILE A 253 -10.37 4.19 0.79
CA ILE A 253 -11.11 3.06 0.17
C ILE A 253 -11.59 2.09 1.25
N ALA A 254 -10.71 1.70 2.18
CA ALA A 254 -11.05 0.76 3.25
C ALA A 254 -12.14 1.32 4.18
N ILE A 255 -12.05 2.59 4.56
CA ILE A 255 -13.05 3.25 5.42
C ILE A 255 -14.43 3.27 4.78
N ALA A 256 -14.51 3.62 3.49
CA ALA A 256 -15.79 3.68 2.79
C ALA A 256 -16.34 2.28 2.51
N ALA A 257 -15.55 1.40 1.90
CA ALA A 257 -16.01 0.08 1.47
C ALA A 257 -16.38 -0.85 2.63
N SER A 258 -15.67 -0.77 3.77
CA SER A 258 -15.93 -1.62 4.94
C SER A 258 -17.30 -1.40 5.58
N ARG A 259 -18.01 -0.32 5.22
CA ARG A 259 -19.38 -0.05 5.66
C ARG A 259 -20.40 -1.00 5.04
N SER A 260 -20.10 -1.57 3.87
CA SER A 260 -21.05 -2.34 3.05
C SER A 260 -20.51 -3.69 2.57
N CYS A 261 -19.20 -3.87 2.43
CA CYS A 261 -18.61 -5.15 2.03
C CYS A 261 -17.34 -5.50 2.84
N GLY A 262 -16.83 -6.73 2.66
CA GLY A 262 -15.56 -7.12 3.23
C GLY A 262 -14.39 -6.37 2.58
N VAL A 263 -13.35 -6.09 3.34
CA VAL A 263 -12.10 -5.51 2.85
C VAL A 263 -10.94 -6.35 3.35
N MET A 264 -10.07 -6.78 2.44
CA MET A 264 -8.80 -7.44 2.72
C MET A 264 -7.67 -6.50 2.31
N LEU A 265 -6.90 -6.01 3.29
CA LEU A 265 -5.66 -5.28 3.03
C LEU A 265 -4.58 -6.32 2.68
N ALA A 266 -4.27 -6.45 1.40
CA ALA A 266 -3.37 -7.47 0.86
C ALA A 266 -1.93 -6.96 0.77
N GLY A 267 -1.30 -6.87 1.95
CA GLY A 267 0.11 -6.50 2.11
C GLY A 267 0.55 -6.62 3.57
N GLY A 268 1.87 -6.53 3.80
CA GLY A 268 2.50 -6.64 5.12
C GLY A 268 3.77 -7.49 5.12
#